data_AF-A0A2A4E734-F1
#
_entry.id   AF-A0A2A4E734-F1
#
_cell.length_a   1.000
_cell.length_b   1.000
_cell.length_c   1.000
_cell.angle_alpha   90.00
_cell.angle_beta   90.00
_cell.angle_gamma   90.00
#
_symmetry.space_group_name_H-M   'P 1'
#
loop_
_entity.id
_entity.type
_entity.pdbx_description
1 polymer ?
#
loop_
_entity_poly.entity_id
_entity_poly.type
_entity_poly.pdbx_seq_one_letter_code
_entity_poly.pdbx_strand_id
1 'polypeptide(L)'
;MEVEAPDAWIAAFRALTDDERADEMGLTAAIFIARVRRRTGRGPTFSELFAELFPHDQLHPEWPPGLTYPVRATIHHAFRLHVAIQWKRGGWISWDPGVERSLRVGPTFRARSRARQAARAR
;
A
#
# COMPACT_ATOMS: atom_id res chain seq x y z
N MET A 1 -3.83 21.53 -19.52
CA MET A 1 -3.15 20.52 -20.33
C MET A 1 -2.89 19.34 -19.41
N GLU A 2 -3.53 18.21 -19.67
CA GLU A 2 -3.29 16.99 -18.91
C GLU A 2 -1.91 16.47 -19.30
N VAL A 3 -0.99 16.36 -18.34
CA VAL A 3 0.37 15.86 -18.59
C VAL A 3 0.31 14.34 -18.46
N GLU A 4 0.65 13.64 -19.53
CA GLU A 4 0.71 12.20 -19.53
C GLU A 4 1.79 11.70 -18.55
N ALA A 5 1.47 10.67 -17.77
CA ALA A 5 2.43 10.06 -16.88
C ALA A 5 3.51 9.34 -17.70
N PRO A 6 4.79 9.36 -17.29
CA PRO A 6 5.84 8.61 -17.97
C PRO A 6 5.49 7.12 -18.07
N ASP A 7 5.73 6.50 -19.23
CA ASP A 7 5.46 5.07 -19.48
C ASP A 7 6.05 4.16 -18.40
N ALA A 8 7.26 4.48 -17.95
CA ALA A 8 7.96 3.72 -16.92
C ALA A 8 7.20 3.75 -15.56
N TRP A 9 6.49 4.83 -15.25
CA TRP A 9 5.64 4.93 -14.06
C TRP A 9 4.35 4.15 -14.24
N ILE A 10 3.76 4.19 -15.43
CA ILE A 10 2.58 3.38 -15.76
C ILE A 10 2.92 1.89 -15.65
N ALA A 11 4.07 1.47 -16.19
CA ALA A 11 4.55 0.10 -16.10
C ALA A 11 4.81 -0.33 -14.66
N ALA A 12 5.49 0.49 -13.86
CA ALA A 12 5.72 0.22 -12.44
C ALA A 12 4.41 0.13 -11.64
N PHE A 13 3.46 1.03 -11.91
CA PHE A 13 2.13 0.95 -11.30
C PHE A 13 1.44 -0.36 -11.67
N ARG A 14 1.36 -0.69 -12.96
CA ARG A 14 0.73 -1.94 -13.45
C ARG A 14 1.38 -3.17 -12.83
N ALA A 15 2.70 -3.23 -12.73
CA ALA A 15 3.43 -4.35 -12.13
C ALA A 15 3.18 -4.53 -10.62
N LEU A 16 2.65 -3.50 -9.94
CA LEU A 16 2.25 -3.59 -8.53
C LEU A 16 0.75 -3.77 -8.35
N THR A 17 -0.02 -3.60 -9.43
CA THR A 17 -1.48 -3.53 -9.39
C THR A 17 -2.19 -4.49 -10.33
N ASP A 18 -1.47 -5.38 -11.03
CA ASP A 18 -2.10 -6.54 -11.62
C ASP A 18 -2.81 -7.37 -10.54
N ASP A 19 -3.88 -8.08 -10.89
CA ASP A 19 -4.80 -8.63 -9.90
C ASP A 19 -4.12 -9.60 -8.92
N GLU A 20 -3.24 -10.48 -9.42
CA GLU A 20 -2.52 -11.45 -8.61
C GLU A 20 -1.53 -10.74 -7.67
N ARG A 21 -0.72 -9.84 -8.23
CA ARG A 21 0.28 -9.12 -7.45
C ARG A 21 -0.37 -8.19 -6.42
N ALA A 22 -1.46 -7.52 -6.79
CA ALA A 22 -2.22 -6.67 -5.89
C ALA A 22 -2.79 -7.47 -4.70
N ASP A 23 -3.21 -8.72 -4.92
CA ASP A 23 -3.70 -9.60 -3.86
C ASP A 23 -2.59 -10.00 -2.89
N GLU A 24 -1.46 -10.48 -3.42
CA GLU A 24 -0.27 -10.85 -2.63
C GLU A 24 0.25 -9.67 -1.79
N MET A 25 0.40 -8.52 -2.43
CA MET A 25 0.89 -7.32 -1.79
C MET A 25 -0.12 -6.75 -0.78
N GLY A 26 -1.41 -6.79 -1.10
CA GLY A 26 -2.48 -6.41 -0.20
C GLY A 26 -2.48 -7.27 1.07
N LEU A 27 -2.32 -8.59 0.92
CA LEU A 27 -2.18 -9.50 2.05
C LEU A 27 -0.95 -9.15 2.91
N THR A 28 0.21 -8.92 2.27
CA THR A 28 1.45 -8.55 2.96
C THR A 28 1.29 -7.25 3.74
N ALA A 29 0.69 -6.23 3.11
CA ALA A 29 0.36 -4.96 3.74
C ALA A 29 -0.55 -5.15 4.96
N ALA A 30 -1.59 -5.97 4.83
CA ALA A 30 -2.53 -6.24 5.91
C ALA A 30 -1.87 -6.96 7.10
N ILE A 31 -0.95 -7.90 6.84
CA ILE A 31 -0.15 -8.58 7.88
C ILE A 31 0.69 -7.56 8.64
N PHE A 32 1.41 -6.67 7.94
CA PHE A 32 2.22 -5.64 8.58
C PHE A 32 1.37 -4.70 9.43
N ILE A 33 0.25 -4.20 8.89
CA ILE A 33 -0.67 -3.32 9.61
C ILE A 33 -1.20 -4.02 10.87
N ALA A 34 -1.59 -5.29 10.78
CA ALA A 34 -2.06 -6.05 11.94
C ALA A 34 -0.97 -6.16 13.02
N ARG A 35 0.28 -6.42 12.63
CA ARG A 35 1.44 -6.49 13.53
C ARG A 35 1.70 -5.15 14.22
N VAL A 36 1.69 -4.04 13.48
CA VAL A 36 1.89 -2.69 14.03
C VAL A 36 0.77 -2.35 15.00
N ARG A 37 -0.50 -2.50 14.59
CA ARG A 37 -1.66 -2.18 15.45
C ARG A 37 -1.69 -2.99 16.73
N ARG A 38 -1.30 -4.28 16.68
CA ARG A 38 -1.20 -5.13 17.87
C ARG A 38 -0.18 -4.59 18.88
N ARG A 39 0.91 -3.99 18.41
CA ARG A 39 2.00 -3.48 19.24
C ARG A 39 1.78 -2.06 19.74
N THR A 40 1.14 -1.19 18.96
CA THR A 40 1.08 0.25 19.23
C THR A 40 -0.34 0.77 19.49
N GLY A 41 -1.38 -0.04 19.25
CA GLY A 41 -2.78 0.40 19.27
C GLY A 41 -3.22 1.25 18.07
N ARG A 42 -2.28 1.75 17.26
CA ARG A 42 -2.53 2.61 16.09
C ARG A 42 -1.98 1.99 14.80
N GLY A 43 -2.46 2.44 13.64
CA GLY A 43 -1.93 2.01 12.35
C GLY A 43 -0.53 2.56 12.07
N PRO A 44 0.20 1.98 11.10
CA PRO A 44 1.37 2.64 10.55
C PRO A 44 0.97 3.88 9.72
N THR A 45 1.96 4.70 9.38
CA THR A 45 1.84 5.68 8.28
C THR A 45 2.01 4.98 6.92
N PHE A 46 1.62 5.65 5.83
CA PHE A 46 1.94 5.15 4.49
C PHE A 46 3.45 5.04 4.26
N SER A 47 4.25 5.98 4.76
CA SER A 47 5.70 5.92 4.65
C SER A 47 6.28 4.69 5.35
N GLU A 48 5.83 4.37 6.56
CA GLU A 48 6.24 3.18 7.31
C GLU A 48 5.81 1.89 6.59
N LEU A 49 4.58 1.83 6.09
CA LEU A 49 4.07 0.68 5.34
C LEU A 49 4.92 0.42 4.09
N PHE A 50 5.16 1.44 3.29
CA PHE A 50 5.90 1.28 2.04
C PHE A 50 7.40 1.06 2.26
N ALA A 51 7.98 1.59 3.33
CA ALA A 51 9.36 1.28 3.71
C ALA A 51 9.54 -0.19 4.13
N GLU A 52 8.54 -0.77 4.81
CA GLU A 52 8.55 -2.21 5.13
C GLU A 52 8.42 -3.07 3.88
N LEU A 53 7.47 -2.74 2.99
CA LEU A 53 7.15 -3.58 1.84
C LEU A 53 8.22 -3.51 0.74
N PHE A 54 8.94 -2.40 0.65
CA PHE A 54 9.95 -2.14 -0.37
C PHE A 54 11.24 -1.62 0.27
N PRO A 55 11.97 -2.46 1.03
CA PRO A 55 13.15 -2.03 1.77
C PRO A 55 14.34 -1.74 0.85
N HIS A 56 14.37 -2.35 -0.34
CA HIS A 56 15.48 -2.28 -1.30
C HIS A 56 15.06 -1.86 -2.70
N ASP A 57 13.75 -1.84 -2.99
CA ASP A 57 13.22 -1.55 -4.32
C ASP A 57 12.77 -0.10 -4.43
N GLN A 58 13.10 0.55 -5.55
CA GLN A 58 12.49 1.83 -5.90
C GLN A 58 11.04 1.59 -6.35
N LEU A 59 10.11 2.30 -5.72
CA LEU A 59 8.67 2.21 -6.00
C LEU A 59 8.29 2.62 -7.42
N HIS A 60 9.09 3.47 -8.05
CA HIS A 60 8.95 3.85 -9.45
C HIS A 60 10.35 4.11 -10.05
N PRO A 61 10.51 3.93 -11.36
CA PRO A 61 11.75 4.26 -12.05
C PRO A 61 11.95 5.78 -12.15
N GLU A 62 13.20 6.15 -12.42
CA GLU A 62 13.83 7.46 -12.57
C GLU A 62 12.94 8.73 -12.58
N TRP A 63 13.44 9.77 -11.90
CA TRP A 63 12.79 11.08 -11.87
C TRP A 63 12.99 11.85 -13.18
N PRO A 64 11.94 12.46 -13.75
CA PRO A 64 12.11 13.47 -14.78
C PRO A 64 13.12 14.55 -14.34
N PRO A 65 13.98 15.04 -15.25
CA PRO A 65 14.94 16.08 -14.92
C PRO A 65 14.22 17.37 -14.51
N GLY A 66 14.87 18.17 -13.66
CA GLY A 66 14.35 19.47 -13.22
C GLY A 66 13.29 19.44 -12.10
N LEU A 67 12.89 18.25 -11.62
CA LEU A 67 11.97 18.17 -10.48
C LEU A 67 12.64 18.55 -9.16
N THR A 68 12.04 19.48 -8.43
CA THR A 68 12.44 19.86 -7.07
C THR A 68 12.10 18.77 -6.06
N TYR A 69 12.78 18.77 -4.91
CA TYR A 69 12.51 17.80 -3.84
C TYR A 69 11.03 17.78 -3.36
N PRO A 70 10.37 18.93 -3.11
CA PRO A 70 8.96 18.94 -2.71
C PRO A 70 8.05 18.27 -3.75
N VAL A 71 8.28 18.53 -5.03
CA VAL A 71 7.49 17.93 -6.12
C VAL A 71 7.69 16.41 -6.15
N ARG A 72 8.93 15.93 -6.01
CA ARG A 72 9.22 14.49 -5.91
C ARG A 72 8.51 13.84 -4.73
N ALA A 73 8.51 14.48 -3.56
CA ALA A 73 7.82 13.97 -2.38
C ALA A 73 6.31 13.84 -2.59
N THR A 74 5.68 14.84 -3.23
CA THR A 74 4.25 14.80 -3.58
C THR A 74 3.93 13.68 -4.56
N ILE A 75 4.73 13.51 -5.61
CA ILE A 75 4.53 12.44 -6.60
C ILE A 75 4.69 11.07 -5.94
N HIS A 76 5.72 10.89 -5.13
CA HIS A 76 5.96 9.62 -4.44
C HIS A 76 4.83 9.28 -3.47
N HIS A 77 4.31 10.28 -2.74
CA HIS A 77 3.14 10.10 -1.90
C HIS A 77 1.90 9.69 -2.71
N ALA A 78 1.64 10.38 -3.82
CA ALA A 78 0.53 10.07 -4.70
C ALA A 78 0.65 8.64 -5.25
N PHE A 79 1.82 8.23 -5.73
CA PHE A 79 2.06 6.89 -6.26
C PHE A 79 1.72 5.80 -5.22
N ARG A 80 2.25 5.94 -4.00
CA ARG A 80 1.94 5.03 -2.87
C ARG A 80 0.44 4.96 -2.59
N LEU A 81 -0.25 6.10 -2.63
CA LEU A 81 -1.68 6.16 -2.41
C LEU A 81 -2.45 5.41 -3.51
N HIS A 82 -2.07 5.56 -4.78
CA HIS A 82 -2.70 4.85 -5.90
C HIS A 82 -2.55 3.33 -5.77
N VAL A 83 -1.35 2.85 -5.43
CA VAL A 83 -1.12 1.42 -5.17
C VAL A 83 -1.97 0.94 -3.99
N ALA A 84 -1.98 1.69 -2.88
CA ALA A 84 -2.77 1.33 -1.70
C ALA A 84 -4.29 1.35 -1.94
N ILE A 85 -4.77 2.17 -2.87
CA ILE A 85 -6.19 2.17 -3.29
C ILE A 85 -6.57 0.81 -3.88
N GLN A 86 -5.69 0.15 -4.63
CA GLN A 86 -5.99 -1.19 -5.17
C GLN A 86 -6.11 -2.22 -4.06
N TRP A 87 -5.21 -2.19 -3.06
CA TRP A 87 -5.33 -3.05 -1.88
C TRP A 87 -6.59 -2.77 -1.05
N LYS A 88 -7.03 -1.51 -0.99
CA LYS A 88 -8.29 -1.13 -0.33
C LYS A 88 -9.51 -1.65 -1.10
N ARG A 89 -9.50 -1.58 -2.44
CA ARG A 89 -10.55 -2.13 -3.30
C ARG A 89 -10.66 -3.65 -3.17
N GLY A 90 -9.52 -4.35 -3.09
CA GLY A 90 -9.46 -5.79 -2.77
C GLY A 90 -9.87 -6.13 -1.33
N GLY A 91 -10.15 -5.13 -0.48
CA GLY A 91 -10.56 -5.32 0.91
C GLY A 91 -9.45 -5.82 1.83
N TRP A 92 -8.19 -5.72 1.41
CA TRP A 92 -7.03 -6.11 2.22
C TRP A 92 -6.73 -5.11 3.33
N ILE A 93 -6.79 -3.82 3.00
CA ILE A 93 -6.52 -2.71 3.91
C ILE A 93 -7.64 -1.66 3.88
N SER A 94 -7.61 -0.73 4.83
CA SER A 94 -8.51 0.42 4.89
C SER A 94 -7.85 1.54 5.70
N TRP A 95 -8.33 2.77 5.54
CA TRP A 95 -7.88 3.96 6.29
C TRP A 95 -8.94 5.06 6.21
N ASP A 96 -8.84 6.04 7.11
CA ASP A 96 -9.66 7.24 7.12
C ASP A 96 -8.91 8.39 6.43
N PRO A 97 -9.47 9.01 5.38
CA PRO A 97 -8.84 10.13 4.69
C PRO A 97 -8.51 11.27 5.66
N GLY A 98 -7.31 11.85 5.53
CA GLY A 98 -6.87 12.97 6.37
C GLY A 98 -6.52 12.61 7.82
N VAL A 99 -6.69 11.35 8.24
CA VAL A 99 -6.36 10.90 9.60
C VAL A 99 -5.01 10.19 9.60
N GLU A 100 -4.04 10.78 10.28
CA GLU A 100 -2.72 10.18 10.45
C GLU A 100 -2.81 8.82 11.16
N ARG A 101 -1.98 7.85 10.74
CA ARG A 101 -1.88 6.52 11.37
C ARG A 101 -3.22 5.77 11.47
N SER A 102 -4.14 6.01 10.53
CA SER A 102 -5.46 5.37 10.46
C SER A 102 -5.49 4.02 9.71
N LEU A 103 -4.34 3.60 9.16
CA LEU A 103 -4.22 2.34 8.42
C LEU A 103 -4.63 1.15 9.27
N ARG A 104 -5.53 0.33 8.73
CA ARG A 104 -6.12 -0.84 9.38
C ARG A 104 -6.34 -1.96 8.36
N VAL A 105 -6.46 -3.18 8.85
CA VAL A 105 -6.85 -4.33 8.02
C VAL A 105 -8.28 -4.16 7.50
N GLY A 106 -8.52 -4.59 6.26
CA GLY A 106 -9.82 -4.55 5.59
C GLY A 106 -10.67 -5.81 5.82
N PRO A 107 -11.88 -5.85 5.23
CA PRO A 107 -12.83 -6.95 5.42
C PRO A 107 -12.33 -8.30 4.90
N THR A 108 -11.65 -8.34 3.74
CA THR A 108 -11.11 -9.57 3.14
C THR A 108 -10.09 -10.23 4.05
N PHE A 109 -9.15 -9.43 4.59
CA PHE A 109 -8.17 -9.94 5.56
C PHE A 109 -8.86 -10.49 6.82
N ARG A 110 -9.84 -9.78 7.38
CA ARG A 110 -10.57 -10.24 8.58
C ARG A 110 -11.32 -11.55 8.33
N ALA A 111 -11.97 -11.69 7.18
CA ALA A 111 -12.65 -12.92 6.80
C ALA A 111 -11.65 -14.10 6.70
N ARG A 112 -10.55 -13.93 5.97
CA ARG A 112 -9.50 -14.94 5.82
C ARG A 112 -8.84 -15.31 7.15
N SER A 113 -8.60 -14.32 8.00
CA SER A 113 -8.03 -14.53 9.35
C SER A 113 -8.98 -15.34 10.24
N ARG A 114 -10.27 -15.01 10.27
CA ARG A 114 -11.28 -15.78 11.02
C ARG A 114 -11.41 -17.22 10.53
N ALA A 115 -11.45 -17.44 9.20
CA ALA A 115 -11.49 -18.78 8.64
C ALA A 115 -10.27 -19.62 9.05
N ARG A 116 -9.06 -19.02 9.02
CA ARG A 116 -7.83 -19.69 9.47
C ARG A 116 -7.83 -20.00 10.97
N GLN A 117 -8.39 -19.12 11.81
CA GLN A 117 -8.53 -19.38 13.24
C GLN A 117 -9.52 -20.51 13.52
N ALA A 118 -10.67 -20.52 12.86
CA ALA A 118 -11.67 -21.57 12.99
C ALA A 118 -11.13 -22.94 12.57
N ALA A 119 -10.33 -23.00 11.51
CA ALA A 119 -9.69 -24.24 11.06
C ALA A 119 -8.64 -24.79 12.03
N ARG A 120 -8.03 -23.95 12.86
CA ARG A 120 -7.04 -24.35 13.88
C ARG A 120 -7.65 -24.77 15.21
N ALA A 121 -8.91 -24.41 15.44
CA ALA A 121 -9.64 -24.73 16.66
C ALA A 121 -10.44 -26.05 16.54
N ARG A 122 -10.40 -26.68 15.36
CA ARG A 122 -10.91 -28.02 15.09
C ARG A 122 -9.75 -29.01 15.16
#